data_AF-F2Q7Z3-F1
#
_entry.id   AF-F2Q7Z3-F1
#
_cell.length_a   1.000
_cell.length_b   1.000
_cell.length_c   1.000
_cell.angle_alpha   90.00
_cell.angle_beta   90.00
_cell.angle_gamma   90.00
#
_symmetry.space_group_name_H-M   'P 1'
#
loop_
_entity.id
_entity.type
_entity.pdbx_description
1 polymer ?
#
loop_
_entity_poly.entity_id
_entity_poly.type
_entity_poly.pdbx_seq_one_letter_code
_entity_poly.pdbx_strand_id
1 'polypeptide(L)'
;MPMTRAQQSAWHAGTGGGMEPSALNFLILGLLGGALFLFAAWVLVTAFRGVSNKSVPMGKLPEAAIRLILLLLLTLFFFFH
;
A
#
# COMPACT_ATOMS: atom_id res chain seq x y z
N MET A 1 21.00 0.17 9.21
CA MET A 1 22.38 -0.28 8.96
C MET A 1 22.53 -0.54 7.47
N PRO A 2 23.57 -0.03 6.80
CA PRO A 2 23.84 -0.36 5.41
C PRO A 2 24.24 -1.84 5.27
N MET A 3 23.92 -2.46 4.14
CA MET A 3 24.30 -3.85 3.86
C MET A 3 25.83 -4.00 3.93
N THR A 4 26.29 -5.08 4.56
CA THR A 4 27.70 -5.47 4.53
C THR A 4 28.10 -5.98 3.14
N ARG A 5 29.40 -5.98 2.83
CA ARG A 5 29.91 -6.51 1.55
C ARG A 5 29.54 -7.98 1.33
N ALA A 6 29.50 -8.78 2.39
CA ALA A 6 29.10 -10.18 2.32
C ALA A 6 27.64 -10.33 1.89
N GLN A 7 26.74 -9.49 2.42
CA GLN A 7 25.33 -9.47 2.05
C GLN A 7 25.11 -8.98 0.60
N GLN A 8 25.88 -7.98 0.16
CA GLN A 8 25.83 -7.53 -1.25
C GLN A 8 26.31 -8.62 -2.20
N SER A 9 27.43 -9.30 -1.89
CA SER A 9 27.94 -10.41 -2.69
C SER A 9 26.92 -11.55 -2.80
N ALA A 10 26.31 -11.95 -1.69
CA ALA A 10 25.26 -12.97 -1.68
C ALA A 10 24.03 -12.56 -2.53
N TRP A 11 23.62 -11.28 -2.46
CA TRP A 11 22.55 -10.74 -3.30
C TRP A 11 22.88 -10.81 -4.78
N HIS A 12 24.07 -10.36 -5.19
CA HIS A 12 24.51 -10.41 -6.58
C HIS A 12 24.59 -11.84 -7.11
N ALA A 13 25.08 -12.79 -6.29
CA ALA A 13 25.10 -14.20 -6.65
C ALA A 13 23.68 -14.77 -6.88
N GLY A 14 22.72 -14.40 -6.03
CA GLY A 14 21.33 -14.86 -6.16
C GLY A 14 20.54 -14.22 -7.30
N THR A 15 20.85 -12.97 -7.66
CA THR A 15 20.14 -12.20 -8.70
C THR A 15 20.81 -12.27 -10.08
N GLY A 16 21.95 -12.95 -10.21
CA GLY A 16 22.73 -12.99 -11.46
C GLY A 16 23.45 -11.68 -11.79
N GLY A 17 23.65 -10.81 -10.79
CA GLY A 17 24.41 -9.56 -10.91
C GLY A 17 23.68 -8.37 -11.53
N GLY A 18 22.51 -8.57 -12.15
CA GLY A 18 21.80 -7.53 -12.91
C GLY A 18 20.81 -6.66 -12.12
N MET A 19 20.57 -6.94 -10.84
CA MET A 19 19.53 -6.26 -10.05
C MET A 19 20.11 -5.66 -8.78
N GLU A 20 19.89 -4.36 -8.58
CA GLU A 20 20.22 -3.70 -7.32
C GLU A 20 19.24 -4.12 -6.20
N PRO A 21 19.70 -4.19 -4.92
CA PRO A 21 18.82 -4.43 -3.78
C PRO A 21 17.65 -3.44 -3.67
N SER A 22 17.83 -2.20 -4.16
CA SER A 22 16.81 -1.16 -4.22
C SER A 22 15.58 -1.56 -5.05
N ALA A 23 15.75 -2.39 -6.09
CA ALA A 23 14.67 -2.84 -6.95
C ALA A 23 13.60 -3.64 -6.19
N LEU A 24 14.01 -4.44 -5.20
CA LEU A 24 13.07 -5.18 -4.35
C LEU A 24 12.24 -4.24 -3.48
N ASN A 25 12.85 -3.18 -2.95
CA ASN A 25 12.13 -2.18 -2.18
C ASN A 25 11.07 -1.48 -3.05
N PHE A 26 11.43 -1.06 -4.27
CA PHE A 26 10.47 -0.49 -5.22
C PHE A 26 9.33 -1.45 -5.57
N LEU A 27 9.63 -2.74 -5.78
CA LEU A 27 8.61 -3.74 -6.05
C LEU A 27 7.63 -3.87 -4.88
N ILE A 28 8.14 -3.96 -3.64
CA ILE A 28 7.31 -4.08 -2.44
C ILE A 28 6.44 -2.82 -2.26
N LEU A 29 7.01 -1.62 -2.41
CA LEU A 29 6.26 -0.37 -2.33
C LEU A 29 5.23 -0.23 -3.45
N GLY A 30 5.56 -0.65 -4.66
CA GLY A 30 4.62 -0.69 -5.79
C GLY A 30 3.45 -1.63 -5.53
N LEU A 31 3.69 -2.84 -5.00
CA LEU A 31 2.66 -3.78 -4.61
C LEU A 31 1.78 -3.24 -3.47
N LEU A 32 2.40 -2.60 -2.47
CA LEU A 32 1.68 -1.94 -1.37
C LEU A 32 0.77 -0.83 -1.91
N GLY A 33 1.30 0.04 -2.78
CA GLY A 33 0.52 1.10 -3.41
C GLY A 33 -0.64 0.55 -4.24
N GLY A 34 -0.40 -0.47 -5.05
CA GLY A 34 -1.45 -1.15 -5.82
C GLY A 34 -2.55 -1.74 -4.93
N ALA A 35 -2.17 -2.44 -3.85
CA ALA A 35 -3.11 -2.98 -2.89
C ALA A 35 -3.93 -1.89 -2.18
N LEU A 36 -3.31 -0.76 -1.82
CA LEU A 36 -3.99 0.39 -1.23
C LEU A 36 -5.04 0.98 -2.17
N PHE A 37 -4.72 1.14 -3.46
CA PHE A 37 -5.68 1.66 -4.44
C PHE A 37 -6.86 0.72 -4.64
N LEU A 38 -6.59 -0.59 -4.74
CA LEU A 38 -7.66 -1.60 -4.82
C LEU A 38 -8.53 -1.60 -3.57
N PHE A 39 -7.93 -1.49 -2.40
CA PHE A 39 -8.64 -1.39 -1.13
C PHE A 39 -9.50 -0.13 -1.06
N ALA A 40 -8.96 1.03 -1.44
CA ALA A 40 -9.70 2.29 -1.48
C ALA A 40 -10.89 2.22 -2.44
N ALA A 41 -10.68 1.70 -3.65
CA ALA A 41 -11.76 1.48 -4.62
C ALA A 41 -12.83 0.54 -4.06
N TRP A 42 -12.43 -0.55 -3.41
CA TRP A 42 -13.35 -1.48 -2.75
C TRP A 42 -14.17 -0.82 -1.63
N VAL A 43 -13.54 0.00 -0.77
CA VAL A 43 -14.24 0.75 0.29
C VAL A 43 -15.27 1.70 -0.31
N LEU A 44 -14.90 2.46 -1.35
CA LEU A 44 -15.80 3.42 -2.01
C LEU A 44 -17.00 2.72 -2.64
N VAL A 45 -16.78 1.63 -3.38
CA VAL A 45 -17.85 0.83 -3.98
C VAL A 45 -18.76 0.22 -2.91
N THR A 46 -18.17 -0.28 -1.81
CA THR A 46 -18.93 -0.89 -0.70
C THR A 46 -19.78 0.15 0.01
N ALA A 47 -19.24 1.34 0.26
CA ALA A 47 -19.95 2.45 0.88
C ALA A 47 -21.11 2.94 -0.01
N PHE A 48 -20.87 3.11 -1.31
CA PHE A 48 -21.90 3.47 -2.28
C PHE A 48 -23.02 2.43 -2.31
N ARG A 49 -22.69 1.15 -2.50
CA ARG A 49 -23.68 0.06 -2.52
C ARG A 49 -24.46 -0.03 -1.21
N GLY A 50 -23.80 0.19 -0.07
CA GLY A 50 -24.42 0.17 1.24
C GLY A 50 -25.49 1.26 1.41
N VAL A 51 -25.20 2.46 0.92
CA VAL A 51 -26.18 3.56 0.91
C VAL A 51 -27.30 3.30 -0.09
N SER A 52 -26.98 2.88 -1.31
CA SER A 52 -27.98 2.59 -2.35
C SER A 52 -28.99 1.53 -1.92
N ASN A 53 -28.51 0.49 -1.22
CA ASN A 53 -29.35 -0.60 -0.71
C ASN A 53 -29.97 -0.29 0.66
N LYS A 54 -29.79 0.93 1.20
CA LYS A 54 -30.26 1.37 2.51
C LYS A 54 -29.77 0.51 3.69
N SER A 55 -28.71 -0.29 3.49
CA SER A 55 -28.08 -1.07 4.57
C SER A 55 -27.17 -0.21 5.44
N VAL A 56 -26.72 0.94 4.92
CA VAL A 56 -25.91 1.91 5.64
C VAL A 56 -26.59 3.29 5.59
N PRO A 57 -26.77 3.97 6.73
CA PRO A 57 -27.27 5.35 6.74
C PRO A 57 -26.29 6.29 6.04
N MET A 58 -26.81 7.23 5.25
CA MET A 58 -25.98 8.23 4.55
C MET A 58 -25.06 9.01 5.51
N GLY A 59 -25.52 9.27 6.75
CA GLY A 59 -24.76 9.95 7.79
C GLY A 59 -23.52 9.18 8.29
N LYS A 60 -23.33 7.92 7.88
CA LYS A 60 -22.13 7.12 8.21
C LYS A 60 -21.03 7.20 7.15
N LEU A 61 -21.31 7.79 5.98
CA LEU A 61 -20.29 7.98 4.94
C LEU A 61 -19.11 8.88 5.39
N PRO A 62 -19.30 9.99 6.13
CA PRO A 62 -18.18 10.81 6.58
C PRO A 62 -17.21 10.03 7.47
N GLU A 63 -17.73 9.18 8.37
CA GLU A 63 -16.91 8.34 9.25
C GLU A 63 -16.05 7.36 8.44
N ALA A 64 -16.64 6.72 7.43
CA ALA A 64 -15.91 5.82 6.53
C ALA A 64 -14.85 6.56 5.70
N ALA A 65 -15.17 7.76 5.19
CA ALA A 65 -14.23 8.60 4.44
C ALA A 65 -13.04 9.03 5.30
N ILE A 66 -13.28 9.50 6.53
CA ILE A 66 -12.22 9.90 7.47
C ILE A 66 -11.29 8.72 7.76
N ARG A 67 -11.83 7.53 8.05
CA ARG A 67 -11.02 6.33 8.29
C ARG A 67 -10.16 5.95 7.09
N LEU A 68 -10.74 6.01 5.88
CA LEU A 68 -9.99 5.72 4.66
C LEU A 68 -8.86 6.74 4.44
N ILE A 69 -9.15 8.04 4.61
CA ILE A 69 -8.14 9.10 4.46
C ILE A 69 -7.02 8.92 5.48
N LEU A 70 -7.34 8.67 6.76
CA LEU A 70 -6.33 8.44 7.78
C LEU A 70 -5.45 7.23 7.46
N LEU A 71 -6.04 6.12 7.02
CA LEU A 71 -5.28 4.93 6.62
C LEU A 71 -4.34 5.22 5.44
N LEU A 72 -4.81 5.97 4.44
CA LEU A 72 -3.98 6.38 3.30
C LEU A 72 -2.83 7.29 3.75
N LEU A 73 -3.13 8.33 4.55
CA LEU A 73 -2.12 9.26 5.05
C LEU A 73 -1.06 8.55 5.89
N LEU A 74 -1.46 7.67 6.79
CA LEU A 74 -0.51 6.91 7.62
C LEU A 74 0.36 5.99 6.76
N THR A 75 -0.22 5.30 5.78
CA THR A 75 0.56 4.38 4.94
C THR A 75 1.51 5.15 4.02
N LEU A 76 1.09 6.26 3.44
CA LEU A 76 1.98 7.13 2.67
C LEU A 76 3.10 7.71 3.54
N PHE A 77 2.75 8.17 4.75
CA PHE A 77 3.74 8.71 5.68
C PHE A 77 4.79 7.68 6.08
N PHE A 78 4.41 6.45 6.44
CA PHE A 78 5.38 5.47 6.94
C PHE A 78 6.19 4.74 5.86
N PHE A 79 5.69 4.67 4.62
CA PHE A 79 6.28 3.79 3.61
C PHE A 79 6.75 4.51 2.33
N PHE A 80 6.29 5.73 2.06
CA PHE A 80 6.57 6.46 0.81
C PHE A 80 7.39 7.75 1.02
N HIS A 81 8.18 7.82 2.10
CA HIS A 81 9.08 8.94 2.41
C HIS A 81 10.55 8.65 2.05
#